data_AF-A0ABD5R4G1-F1
#
_entry.id   AF-A0ABD5R4G1-F1
#
_cell.length_a   1.000
_cell.length_b   1.000
_cell.length_c   1.000
_cell.angle_alpha   90.00
_cell.angle_beta   90.00
_cell.angle_gamma   90.00
#
_symmetry.space_group_name_H-M   'P 1'
#
loop_
_entity.id
_entity.type
_entity.pdbx_description
1 polymer ?
#
loop_
_entity_poly.entity_id
_entity_poly.type
_entity_poly.pdbx_seq_one_letter_code
_entity_poly.pdbx_strand_id
1 'polypeptide(L)'
;MYSSTDPTEPRITDLSSIEPENVKFRNTEFLKSDRHRYDNPRDVSFIEQRRNIWRVRNGDIRRILDEFPTDRPLPEQCALWMHAVVGKHFFEDANHRTAIALLRKLLRDNGIDPGSWPTDRIEHVRDESHDVRREIPAIRLDTLYQKDELYEVWYRFFTDVLPNEYR
;
A
#
# COMPACT_ATOMS: atom_id res chain seq x y z
N MET A 1 26.39 8.22 14.92
CA MET A 1 25.76 9.22 14.04
C MET A 1 24.34 9.39 14.52
N TYR A 2 24.06 10.49 15.20
CA TYR A 2 22.71 10.80 15.68
C TYR A 2 21.87 11.25 14.48
N SER A 3 20.89 10.44 14.09
CA SER A 3 19.81 10.89 13.21
C SER A 3 18.99 11.88 14.00
N SER A 4 19.17 13.16 13.73
CA SER A 4 18.34 14.23 14.24
C SER A 4 17.00 14.11 13.56
N THR A 5 16.02 13.48 14.20
CA THR A 5 14.62 13.55 13.77
C THR A 5 14.13 14.97 14.02
N ASP A 6 14.16 15.81 12.99
CA ASP A 6 13.52 17.12 13.04
C ASP A 6 12.00 16.91 13.10
N PRO A 7 11.30 17.34 14.18
CA PRO A 7 9.86 17.18 14.31
C PRO A 7 9.04 17.95 13.26
N THR A 8 9.70 18.68 12.35
CA THR A 8 9.08 19.42 11.26
C THR A 8 8.98 18.66 9.93
N GLU A 9 9.64 17.51 9.79
CA GLU A 9 9.54 16.71 8.56
C GLU A 9 8.18 16.00 8.45
N PRO A 10 7.48 16.11 7.32
CA PRO A 10 6.16 15.51 7.14
C PRO A 10 6.24 13.99 7.18
N ARG A 11 5.43 13.38 8.05
CA ARG A 11 5.41 11.93 8.31
C ARG A 11 3.98 11.46 8.51
N ILE A 12 3.70 10.23 8.09
CA ILE A 12 2.49 9.53 8.47
C ILE A 12 2.68 9.09 9.93
N THR A 13 1.97 9.73 10.84
CA THR A 13 2.05 9.49 12.29
C THR A 13 0.75 8.97 12.87
N ASP A 14 -0.38 9.18 12.17
CA ASP A 14 -1.70 8.72 12.57
C ASP A 14 -2.35 7.88 11.46
N LEU A 15 -2.67 6.62 11.77
CA LEU A 15 -3.37 5.69 10.87
C LEU A 15 -4.81 5.41 11.33
N SER A 16 -5.28 6.06 12.40
CA SER A 16 -6.61 5.85 13.00
C SER A 16 -7.77 6.13 12.04
N SER A 17 -7.53 6.82 10.93
CA SER A 17 -8.52 7.07 9.88
C SER A 17 -8.82 5.84 9.00
N ILE A 18 -8.10 4.73 9.21
CA ILE A 18 -8.29 3.46 8.51
C ILE A 18 -8.51 2.34 9.52
N GLU A 19 -9.65 1.67 9.39
CA GLU A 19 -9.95 0.39 10.02
C GLU A 19 -9.80 -0.77 9.01
N PRO A 20 -9.62 -2.03 9.47
CA PRO A 20 -9.56 -3.20 8.61
C PRO A 20 -10.74 -3.32 7.61
N GLU A 21 -11.92 -2.98 8.08
CA GLU A 21 -13.15 -2.92 7.29
C GLU A 21 -13.06 -1.91 6.16
N ASN A 22 -12.40 -0.76 6.37
CA ASN A 22 -12.19 0.24 5.32
C ASN A 22 -11.29 -0.30 4.20
N VAL A 23 -10.29 -1.13 4.54
CA VAL A 23 -9.41 -1.78 3.54
C VAL A 23 -10.20 -2.74 2.67
N LYS A 24 -11.02 -3.61 3.28
CA LYS A 24 -11.90 -4.55 2.58
C LYS A 24 -12.95 -3.84 1.73
N PHE A 25 -13.55 -2.79 2.29
CA PHE A 25 -14.51 -1.97 1.59
C PHE A 25 -13.87 -1.33 0.36
N ARG A 26 -12.69 -0.73 0.50
CA ARG A 26 -11.95 -0.14 -0.63
C ARG A 26 -11.68 -1.16 -1.73
N ASN A 27 -11.25 -2.38 -1.40
CA ASN A 27 -11.05 -3.43 -2.40
C ASN A 27 -12.38 -3.86 -3.07
N THR A 28 -13.47 -3.94 -2.29
CA THR A 28 -14.82 -4.22 -2.80
C THR A 28 -15.28 -3.15 -3.81
N GLU A 29 -14.91 -1.89 -3.62
CA GLU A 29 -15.24 -0.82 -4.58
C GLU A 29 -14.50 -0.98 -5.91
N PHE A 30 -13.29 -1.53 -5.91
CA PHE A 30 -12.60 -1.90 -7.16
C PHE A 30 -13.26 -3.08 -7.85
N LEU A 31 -13.76 -4.06 -7.09
CA LEU A 31 -14.52 -5.18 -7.63
C LEU A 31 -15.82 -4.74 -8.32
N LYS A 32 -16.49 -3.70 -7.80
CA LYS A 32 -17.72 -3.14 -8.41
C LYS A 32 -17.46 -2.24 -9.61
N SER A 33 -16.21 -1.85 -9.87
CA SER A 33 -15.92 -0.80 -10.84
C SER A 33 -15.79 -1.35 -12.25
N ASP A 34 -16.58 -0.83 -13.19
CA ASP A 34 -16.47 -1.17 -14.62
C ASP A 34 -15.25 -0.53 -15.32
N ARG A 35 -14.59 0.45 -14.67
CA ARG A 35 -13.47 1.19 -15.28
C ARG A 35 -12.21 0.34 -15.44
N HIS A 36 -12.01 -0.62 -14.55
CA HIS A 36 -10.84 -1.48 -14.53
C HIS A 36 -11.27 -2.87 -14.10
N ARG A 37 -11.23 -3.82 -15.04
CA ARG A 37 -11.61 -5.21 -14.80
C ARG A 37 -10.93 -5.75 -13.55
N TYR A 38 -11.72 -6.30 -12.63
CA TYR A 38 -11.21 -7.09 -11.52
C TYR A 38 -10.87 -8.48 -12.05
N ASP A 39 -9.65 -8.95 -11.79
CA ASP A 39 -9.22 -10.24 -12.29
C ASP A 39 -10.07 -11.37 -11.71
N ASN A 40 -10.48 -12.30 -12.57
CA ASN A 40 -11.36 -13.41 -12.22
C ASN A 40 -10.91 -14.68 -12.96
N PRO A 41 -9.72 -15.22 -12.62
CA PRO A 41 -9.15 -16.36 -13.35
C PRO A 41 -9.95 -17.66 -13.13
N ARG A 42 -10.82 -17.71 -12.12
CA ARG A 42 -11.65 -18.88 -11.76
C ARG A 42 -13.11 -18.75 -12.19
N ASP A 43 -13.48 -17.68 -12.89
CA ASP A 43 -14.85 -17.38 -13.32
C ASP A 43 -15.88 -17.47 -12.17
N VAL A 44 -15.50 -17.01 -10.98
CA VAL A 44 -16.37 -17.05 -9.80
C VAL A 44 -17.35 -15.87 -9.82
N SER A 45 -18.50 -16.04 -9.19
CA SER A 45 -19.52 -14.98 -9.13
C SER A 45 -19.04 -13.76 -8.33
N PHE A 46 -19.60 -12.57 -8.65
CA PHE A 46 -19.36 -11.35 -7.87
C PHE A 46 -19.61 -11.54 -6.36
N ILE A 47 -20.67 -12.27 -6.00
CA ILE A 47 -21.03 -12.54 -4.60
C ILE A 47 -19.92 -13.34 -3.91
N GLU A 48 -19.31 -14.28 -4.62
CA GLU A 48 -18.20 -15.09 -4.13
C GLU A 48 -16.90 -14.29 -4.00
N GLN A 49 -16.53 -13.49 -5.00
CA GLN A 49 -15.36 -12.60 -4.92
C GLN A 49 -15.48 -11.62 -3.76
N ARG A 50 -16.65 -11.00 -3.59
CA ARG A 50 -16.95 -10.15 -2.44
C ARG A 50 -16.81 -10.95 -1.14
N ARG A 51 -17.34 -12.16 -1.06
CA ARG A 51 -17.20 -13.01 0.14
C ARG A 51 -15.73 -13.30 0.45
N ASN A 52 -14.89 -13.56 -0.55
CA ASN A 52 -13.46 -13.81 -0.37
C ASN A 52 -12.72 -12.57 0.17
N ILE A 53 -13.01 -11.38 -0.35
CA ILE A 53 -12.49 -10.11 0.19
C ILE A 53 -12.83 -9.97 1.68
N TRP A 54 -14.08 -10.25 2.06
CA TRP A 54 -14.55 -10.04 3.42
C TRP A 54 -14.09 -11.13 4.42
N ARG A 55 -13.68 -12.31 3.93
CA ARG A 55 -13.08 -13.40 4.72
C ARG A 55 -11.67 -13.12 5.22
N VAL A 56 -10.95 -12.16 4.62
CA VAL A 56 -9.63 -11.73 5.11
C VAL A 56 -9.72 -11.40 6.59
N ARG A 57 -8.78 -11.87 7.41
CA ARG A 57 -8.85 -11.66 8.86
C ARG A 57 -8.55 -10.20 9.19
N ASN A 58 -9.41 -9.58 9.99
CA ASN A 58 -9.16 -8.21 10.46
C ASN A 58 -7.87 -8.12 11.27
N GLY A 59 -7.52 -9.17 12.04
CA GLY A 59 -6.28 -9.21 12.80
C GLY A 59 -5.04 -9.04 11.92
N ASP A 60 -5.01 -9.67 10.74
CA ASP A 60 -3.87 -9.58 9.82
C ASP A 60 -3.73 -8.16 9.25
N ILE A 61 -4.85 -7.48 8.97
CA ILE A 61 -4.85 -6.08 8.51
C ILE A 61 -4.48 -5.14 9.66
N ARG A 62 -4.96 -5.40 10.89
CA ARG A 62 -4.58 -4.60 12.07
C ARG A 62 -3.08 -4.61 12.29
N ARG A 63 -2.40 -5.74 12.08
CA ARG A 63 -0.93 -5.79 12.18
C ARG A 63 -0.25 -4.80 11.24
N ILE A 64 -0.78 -4.55 10.03
CA ILE A 64 -0.24 -3.52 9.12
C ILE A 64 -0.45 -2.10 9.64
N LEU A 65 -1.51 -1.86 10.41
CA LEU A 65 -1.81 -0.55 10.95
C LEU A 65 -1.01 -0.31 12.23
N ASP A 66 -1.00 -1.29 13.13
CA ASP A 66 -0.41 -1.23 14.46
C ASP A 66 1.12 -1.26 14.43
N GLU A 67 1.72 -2.00 13.48
CA GLU A 67 3.18 -2.15 13.36
C GLU A 67 3.80 -1.18 12.34
N PHE A 68 3.01 -0.23 11.81
CA PHE A 68 3.48 0.70 10.80
C PHE A 68 4.63 1.58 11.32
N PRO A 69 5.75 1.69 10.57
CA PRO A 69 6.93 2.40 11.06
C PRO A 69 6.80 3.92 10.92
N THR A 70 6.21 4.56 11.93
CA THR A 70 5.93 6.01 12.00
C THR A 70 7.18 6.89 12.22
N ASP A 71 8.32 6.27 12.53
CA ASP A 71 9.60 6.94 12.82
C ASP A 71 10.50 7.11 11.58
N ARG A 72 10.08 6.60 10.42
CA ARG A 72 10.87 6.64 9.17
C ARG A 72 10.58 7.89 8.32
N PRO A 73 11.53 8.31 7.46
CA PRO A 73 11.28 9.36 6.47
C PRO A 73 10.08 9.02 5.57
N LEU A 74 9.36 10.03 5.08
CA LEU A 74 8.12 9.84 4.32
C LEU A 74 8.27 8.92 3.09
N PRO A 75 9.33 9.02 2.26
CA PRO A 75 9.48 8.12 1.12
C PRO A 75 9.61 6.66 1.57
N GLU A 76 10.30 6.41 2.69
CA GLU A 76 10.39 5.07 3.27
C GLU A 76 9.04 4.59 3.80
N GLN A 77 8.29 5.45 4.51
CA GLN A 77 6.95 5.13 5.02
C GLN A 77 5.99 4.73 3.89
N CYS A 78 6.00 5.49 2.79
CA CYS A 78 5.21 5.19 1.60
C CYS A 78 5.64 3.86 0.96
N ALA A 79 6.95 3.60 0.86
CA ALA A 79 7.46 2.35 0.31
C ALA A 79 7.12 1.14 1.19
N LEU A 80 7.26 1.27 2.50
CA LEU A 80 6.95 0.23 3.49
C LEU A 80 5.44 -0.05 3.55
N TRP A 81 4.59 0.96 3.38
CA TRP A 81 3.15 0.76 3.19
C TRP A 81 2.86 -0.10 1.97
N MET A 82 3.46 0.24 0.82
CA MET A 82 3.26 -0.50 -0.41
C MET A 82 3.79 -1.93 -0.29
N HIS A 83 4.99 -2.11 0.25
CA HIS A 83 5.58 -3.42 0.53
C HIS A 83 4.64 -4.29 1.41
N ALA A 84 4.15 -3.74 2.52
CA ALA A 84 3.26 -4.48 3.42
C ALA A 84 1.95 -4.88 2.76
N VAL A 85 1.24 -3.96 2.09
CA VAL A 85 -0.10 -4.25 1.54
C VAL A 85 -0.03 -5.05 0.23
N VAL A 86 0.88 -4.67 -0.68
CA VAL A 86 1.04 -5.34 -1.98
C VAL A 86 1.75 -6.69 -1.82
N GLY A 87 2.82 -6.73 -1.03
CA GLY A 87 3.59 -7.96 -0.80
C GLY A 87 2.78 -9.01 -0.07
N LYS A 88 2.07 -8.63 1.01
CA LYS A 88 1.21 -9.56 1.76
C LYS A 88 0.03 -10.08 0.92
N HIS A 89 -0.43 -9.27 -0.03
CA HIS A 89 -1.40 -9.65 -1.06
C HIS A 89 -2.69 -10.27 -0.48
N PHE A 90 -3.41 -9.52 0.36
CA PHE A 90 -4.61 -10.00 1.07
C PHE A 90 -5.75 -10.45 0.17
N PHE A 91 -5.86 -9.83 -1.01
CA PHE A 91 -6.97 -10.02 -1.93
C PHE A 91 -6.52 -10.78 -3.17
N GLU A 92 -7.46 -11.36 -3.91
CA GLU A 92 -7.16 -12.04 -5.18
C GLU A 92 -6.71 -11.03 -6.24
N ASP A 93 -7.28 -9.83 -6.27
CA ASP A 93 -6.88 -8.73 -7.16
C ASP A 93 -7.00 -7.35 -6.47
N ALA A 94 -6.52 -6.31 -7.16
CA ALA A 94 -6.59 -4.91 -6.80
C ALA A 94 -5.80 -4.55 -5.52
N ASN A 95 -4.80 -5.34 -5.14
CA ASN A 95 -3.93 -5.06 -3.99
C ASN A 95 -3.18 -3.73 -4.18
N HIS A 96 -2.51 -3.50 -5.32
CA HIS A 96 -1.85 -2.23 -5.64
C HIS A 96 -2.82 -1.05 -5.64
N ARG A 97 -3.98 -1.20 -6.29
CA ARG A 97 -5.01 -0.16 -6.35
C ARG A 97 -5.52 0.21 -4.95
N THR A 98 -5.70 -0.79 -4.10
CA THR A 98 -6.11 -0.64 -2.69
C THR A 98 -5.03 0.07 -1.90
N ALA A 99 -3.78 -0.38 -2.00
CA ALA A 99 -2.64 0.21 -1.30
C ALA A 99 -2.45 1.69 -1.66
N ILE A 100 -2.44 2.03 -2.96
CA ILE A 100 -2.31 3.42 -3.45
C ILE A 100 -3.47 4.30 -2.98
N ALA A 101 -4.71 3.82 -3.07
CA ALA A 101 -5.88 4.60 -2.67
C ALA A 101 -5.88 4.91 -1.17
N LEU A 102 -5.50 3.93 -0.34
CA LEU A 102 -5.41 4.09 1.10
C LEU A 102 -4.20 4.94 1.51
N LEU A 103 -3.05 4.79 0.85
CA LEU A 103 -1.87 5.62 1.10
C LEU A 103 -2.18 7.10 0.84
N ARG A 104 -2.83 7.41 -0.29
CA ARG A 104 -3.28 8.78 -0.59
C ARG A 104 -4.24 9.33 0.46
N LYS A 105 -5.10 8.49 1.03
CA LYS A 105 -5.96 8.88 2.15
C LYS A 105 -5.14 9.18 3.39
N LEU A 106 -4.24 8.26 3.80
CA LEU A 106 -3.37 8.45 4.96
C LEU A 106 -2.56 9.73 4.86
N LEU A 107 -1.94 9.99 3.72
CA LEU A 107 -1.16 11.20 3.49
C LEU A 107 -2.02 12.45 3.72
N ARG A 108 -3.20 12.53 3.10
CA ARG A 108 -4.11 13.68 3.26
C ARG A 108 -4.63 13.82 4.68
N ASP A 109 -4.97 12.73 5.35
CA ASP A 109 -5.45 12.75 6.73
C ASP A 109 -4.34 13.19 7.71
N ASN A 110 -3.07 12.98 7.36
CA ASN A 110 -1.89 13.49 8.08
C ASN A 110 -1.48 14.91 7.62
N GLY A 111 -2.31 15.60 6.83
CA GLY A 111 -2.02 16.95 6.36
C GLY A 111 -0.93 17.03 5.29
N ILE A 112 -0.57 15.90 4.68
CA ILE A 112 0.47 15.80 3.65
C ILE A 112 -0.20 15.80 2.28
N ASP A 113 0.17 16.74 1.40
CA ASP A 113 -0.28 16.73 0.01
C ASP A 113 0.70 15.92 -0.86
N PRO A 114 0.34 14.71 -1.31
CA PRO A 114 1.23 13.89 -2.13
C PRO A 114 1.55 14.47 -3.51
N GLY A 115 0.88 15.57 -3.91
CA GLY A 115 0.93 16.08 -5.27
C GLY A 115 0.25 15.14 -6.26
N SER A 116 0.59 15.30 -7.55
CA SER A 116 0.16 14.37 -8.59
C SER A 116 1.19 13.25 -8.76
N TRP A 117 0.70 12.01 -8.82
CA TRP A 117 1.52 10.88 -9.25
C TRP A 117 1.12 10.55 -10.68
N PRO A 118 2.01 10.74 -11.68
CA PRO A 118 1.69 10.50 -13.08
C PRO A 118 1.20 9.06 -13.30
N THR A 119 0.11 8.89 -14.05
CA THR A 119 -0.54 7.58 -14.25
C THR A 119 0.40 6.56 -14.88
N ASP A 120 1.15 6.97 -15.89
CA ASP A 120 2.17 6.18 -16.58
C ASP A 120 3.25 5.67 -15.62
N ARG A 121 3.69 6.52 -14.68
CA ARG A 121 4.69 6.12 -13.67
C ARG A 121 4.12 5.14 -12.66
N ILE A 122 2.86 5.31 -12.25
CA ILE A 122 2.16 4.36 -11.36
C ILE A 122 2.00 3.00 -12.06
N GLU A 123 1.65 3.00 -13.35
CA GLU A 123 1.51 1.76 -14.13
C GLU A 123 2.85 1.05 -14.25
N HIS A 124 3.92 1.77 -14.57
CA HIS A 124 5.26 1.19 -14.67
C HIS A 124 5.73 0.57 -13.36
N VAL A 125 5.67 1.31 -12.24
CA VAL A 125 6.08 0.77 -10.93
C VAL A 125 5.18 -0.37 -10.46
N ARG A 126 3.88 -0.35 -10.81
CA ARG A 126 2.96 -1.46 -10.51
C ARG A 126 3.40 -2.73 -11.21
N ASP A 127 3.73 -2.64 -12.50
CA ASP A 127 4.12 -3.78 -13.32
C ASP A 127 5.49 -4.32 -12.85
N GLU A 128 6.46 -3.45 -12.60
CA GLU A 128 7.76 -3.80 -12.00
C GLU A 128 7.59 -4.46 -10.63
N SER A 129 6.80 -3.86 -9.73
CA SER A 129 6.50 -4.42 -8.41
C SER A 129 5.82 -5.78 -8.51
N HIS A 130 4.97 -5.98 -9.51
CA HIS A 130 4.30 -7.24 -9.72
C HIS A 130 5.27 -8.33 -10.17
N ASP A 131 6.23 -8.01 -11.03
CA ASP A 131 7.27 -8.94 -11.48
C ASP A 131 8.23 -9.28 -10.34
N VAL A 132 8.73 -8.28 -9.60
CA VAL A 132 9.60 -8.50 -8.43
C VAL A 132 8.91 -9.38 -7.37
N ARG A 133 7.61 -9.18 -7.11
CA ARG A 133 6.85 -10.00 -6.15
C ARG A 133 6.85 -11.50 -6.52
N ARG A 134 7.00 -11.84 -7.80
CA ARG A 134 7.07 -13.25 -8.26
C ARG A 134 8.43 -13.89 -8.01
N GLU A 135 9.46 -13.07 -7.82
CA GLU A 135 10.86 -13.51 -7.68
C GLU A 135 11.30 -13.58 -6.21
N ILE A 136 10.71 -12.75 -5.35
CA ILE A 136 11.03 -12.73 -3.91
C ILE A 136 10.19 -13.74 -3.10
N PRO A 137 10.65 -14.14 -1.90
CA PRO A 137 9.82 -14.89 -0.96
C PRO A 137 8.51 -14.16 -0.64
N ALA A 138 7.43 -14.92 -0.41
CA ALA A 138 6.16 -14.34 -0.03
C ALA A 138 6.27 -13.54 1.28
N ILE A 139 5.80 -12.28 1.26
CA ILE A 139 5.80 -11.44 2.45
C ILE A 139 4.80 -11.98 3.47
N ARG A 140 5.30 -12.19 4.68
CA ARG A 140 4.55 -12.73 5.82
C ARG A 140 4.32 -11.63 6.85
N LEU A 141 3.48 -11.92 7.84
CA LEU A 141 3.16 -10.95 8.90
C LEU A 141 4.38 -10.61 9.79
N ASP A 142 5.42 -11.46 9.83
CA ASP A 142 6.69 -11.21 10.52
C ASP A 142 7.72 -10.46 9.66
N THR A 143 7.42 -10.22 8.38
CA THR A 143 8.34 -9.57 7.42
C THR A 143 7.73 -8.36 6.72
N LEU A 144 6.61 -7.82 7.23
CA LEU A 144 5.82 -6.75 6.61
C LEU A 144 6.62 -5.49 6.21
N TYR A 145 7.70 -5.18 6.94
CA TYR A 145 8.48 -3.95 6.77
C TYR A 145 9.96 -4.22 6.54
N GLN A 146 10.30 -5.39 6.00
CA GLN A 146 11.66 -5.65 5.53
C GLN A 146 11.97 -4.79 4.31
N LYS A 147 13.25 -4.42 4.18
CA LYS A 147 13.76 -3.69 3.02
C LYS A 147 14.39 -4.69 2.06
N ASP A 148 13.57 -5.23 1.17
CA ASP A 148 13.97 -6.13 0.09
C ASP A 148 13.78 -5.47 -1.29
N GLU A 149 13.87 -6.25 -2.36
CA GLU A 149 13.73 -5.75 -3.73
C GLU A 149 12.36 -5.11 -3.98
N LEU A 150 11.29 -5.61 -3.36
CA LEU A 150 9.96 -5.01 -3.49
C LEU A 150 9.90 -3.64 -2.79
N TYR A 151 10.52 -3.50 -1.62
CA TYR A 151 10.67 -2.20 -0.98
C TYR A 151 11.44 -1.22 -1.87
N GLU A 152 12.55 -1.63 -2.49
CA GLU A 152 13.39 -0.76 -3.31
C GLU A 152 12.66 -0.20 -4.53
N VAL A 153 11.83 -1.01 -5.19
CA VAL A 153 10.97 -0.57 -6.31
C VAL A 153 10.08 0.60 -5.88
N TRP A 154 9.38 0.45 -4.75
CA TRP A 154 8.50 1.50 -4.25
C TRP A 154 9.27 2.70 -3.70
N TYR A 155 10.41 2.47 -3.05
CA TYR A 155 11.24 3.54 -2.49
C TYR A 155 11.77 4.46 -3.59
N ARG A 156 12.28 3.92 -4.69
CA ARG A 156 12.70 4.71 -5.86
C ARG A 156 11.53 5.52 -6.43
N PHE A 157 10.37 4.89 -6.59
CA PHE A 157 9.18 5.59 -7.06
C PHE A 157 8.81 6.77 -6.17
N PHE A 158 8.69 6.59 -4.85
CA PHE A 158 8.31 7.68 -3.94
C PHE A 158 9.38 8.75 -3.80
N THR A 159 10.66 8.36 -3.87
CA THR A 159 11.77 9.30 -3.96
C THR A 159 11.68 10.16 -5.21
N ASP A 160 11.03 9.71 -6.29
CA ASP A 160 10.91 10.50 -7.50
C ASP A 160 9.62 11.30 -7.62
N VAL A 161 8.51 10.84 -7.02
CA VAL A 161 7.19 11.48 -7.20
C VAL A 161 6.74 12.34 -6.03
N LEU A 162 7.29 12.16 -4.82
CA LEU A 162 6.96 13.04 -3.70
C LEU A 162 7.60 14.42 -3.89
N PRO A 163 6.97 15.52 -3.43
CA PRO A 163 7.59 16.84 -3.40
C PRO A 163 9.00 16.83 -2.80
N ASN A 164 9.90 17.66 -3.33
CA ASN A 164 11.29 17.70 -2.88
C ASN A 164 11.42 18.08 -1.40
N GLU A 165 10.48 18.87 -0.86
CA GLU A 165 10.45 19.21 0.56
C GLU A 165 10.17 18.02 1.50
N TYR A 166 9.79 16.85 0.97
CA TYR A 166 9.47 15.65 1.74
C TYR A 166 10.55 14.55 1.61
N ARG A 167 11.66 14.84 0.92
CA ARG A 167 12.78 13.91 0.67
C ARG A 167 13.98 14.30 1.51
#